data_AF-A0A9Q0BAJ5-F1
#
_entry.id   AF-A0A9Q0BAJ5-F1
#
_cell.length_a   1.000
_cell.length_b   1.000
_cell.length_c   1.000
_cell.angle_alpha   90.00
_cell.angle_beta   90.00
_cell.angle_gamma   90.00
#
_symmetry.space_group_name_H-M   'P 1'
#
loop_
_entity.id
_entity.type
_entity.pdbx_description
1 polymer ?
#
loop_
_entity_poly.entity_id
_entity_poly.type
_entity_poly.pdbx_seq_one_letter_code
_entity_poly.pdbx_strand_id
1 'polypeptide(L)'
;MPVSGSLSNVDWEPSFSTLAVHGGQEPDPVNGSRAVPLYQTAAYNFTDAADGASKFAWSKDGYVYTRMGNPTNSVFETRMAMLEGGVGAVAAASGHAAQFMALTNCCEPGQNFVSTSWLYGGTYNQFRVYMKKFKIDVKWVVGNEPADIDAAIDENTRCVYIETISNPKHSVPDI
;
A
#
# COMPACT_ATOMS: atom_id res chain seq x y z
N MET A 1 27.26 20.73 4.64
CA MET A 1 26.60 20.49 5.94
C MET A 1 25.40 19.61 5.67
N PRO A 2 25.06 18.64 6.55
CA PRO A 2 23.83 17.88 6.41
C PRO A 2 22.64 18.84 6.35
N VAL A 3 21.73 18.62 5.41
CA VAL A 3 20.50 19.40 5.29
C VAL A 3 19.65 19.08 6.51
N SER A 4 19.26 20.11 7.27
CA SER A 4 18.50 19.93 8.51
C SER A 4 17.20 19.12 8.27
N GLY A 5 17.06 18.02 8.99
CA GLY A 5 15.89 17.13 8.92
C GLY A 5 15.83 16.20 7.70
N SER A 6 16.90 16.14 6.89
CA SER A 6 17.08 15.11 5.85
C SER A 6 17.67 13.84 6.46
N LEU A 7 17.19 12.67 6.01
CA LEU A 7 17.79 11.38 6.37
C LEU A 7 18.84 10.92 5.35
N SER A 8 19.05 11.64 4.25
CA SER A 8 19.95 11.24 3.15
C SER A 8 21.44 11.13 3.53
N ASN A 9 21.86 11.70 4.66
CA ASN A 9 23.27 11.79 5.07
C ASN A 9 23.54 11.22 6.47
N VAL A 10 22.65 10.37 7.00
CA VAL A 10 22.91 9.67 8.27
C VAL A 10 23.70 8.39 8.01
N ASP A 11 24.63 8.07 8.92
CA ASP A 11 25.52 6.91 8.87
C ASP A 11 25.06 5.76 9.79
N TRP A 12 23.80 5.82 10.23
CA TRP A 12 23.17 4.86 11.15
C TRP A 12 21.74 4.56 10.70
N GLU A 13 21.22 3.39 11.09
CA GLU A 13 19.85 2.97 10.77
C GLU A 13 18.81 3.75 11.60
N PRO A 14 17.95 4.57 10.98
CA PRO A 14 16.97 5.38 11.70
C PRO A 14 16.01 4.56 12.57
N SER A 15 15.75 5.03 13.79
CA SER A 15 14.74 4.40 14.66
C SER A 15 13.32 4.63 14.12
N PHE A 16 12.35 3.80 14.53
CA PHE A 16 10.95 3.96 14.14
C PHE A 16 10.42 5.38 14.38
N SER A 17 10.69 5.96 15.56
CA SER A 17 10.22 7.32 15.89
C SER A 17 10.90 8.39 15.01
N THR A 18 12.15 8.17 14.60
CA THR A 18 12.83 9.05 13.65
C THR A 18 12.18 8.97 12.26
N LEU A 19 11.91 7.76 11.78
CA LEU A 19 11.23 7.53 10.50
C LEU A 19 9.81 8.10 10.48
N ALA A 20 9.07 7.96 11.57
CA ALA A 20 7.70 8.48 11.67
C ALA A 20 7.63 10.01 11.48
N VAL A 21 8.69 10.72 11.86
CA VAL A 21 8.77 12.18 11.73
C VAL A 21 9.44 12.61 10.42
N HIS A 22 10.52 11.93 10.00
CA HIS A 22 11.39 12.40 8.93
C HIS A 22 11.38 11.53 7.66
N GLY A 23 10.86 10.30 7.73
CA GLY A 23 10.87 9.35 6.62
C GLY A 23 10.21 9.90 5.37
N GLY A 24 10.85 9.66 4.22
CA GLY A 24 10.37 10.06 2.89
C GLY A 24 10.35 11.57 2.61
N GLN A 25 10.82 12.43 3.52
CA GLN A 25 10.68 13.88 3.41
C GLN A 25 12.02 14.60 3.35
N GLU A 26 12.20 15.38 2.30
CA GLU A 26 13.30 16.33 2.15
C GLU A 26 12.78 17.78 2.26
N PRO A 27 13.59 18.75 2.73
CA PRO A 27 13.19 20.16 2.64
C PRO A 27 12.87 20.56 1.20
N ASP A 28 11.88 21.45 1.06
CA ASP A 28 11.49 21.95 -0.25
C ASP A 28 12.70 22.60 -0.97
N PRO A 29 13.02 22.19 -2.21
CA PRO A 29 14.22 22.68 -2.89
C PRO A 29 14.09 24.11 -3.41
N VAL A 30 12.89 24.70 -3.42
CA VAL A 30 12.64 26.06 -3.92
C VAL A 30 12.84 27.10 -2.83
N ASN A 31 12.34 26.84 -1.62
CA ASN A 31 12.34 27.81 -0.51
C ASN A 31 12.83 27.25 0.83
N GLY A 32 13.16 25.96 0.92
CA GLY A 32 13.65 25.33 2.13
C GLY A 32 12.57 25.05 3.18
N SER A 33 11.28 25.07 2.81
CA SER A 33 10.18 24.71 3.71
C SER A 33 10.45 23.36 4.37
N ARG A 34 10.41 23.34 5.70
CA ARG A 34 10.57 22.11 6.47
C ARG A 34 9.32 21.25 6.41
N ALA A 35 8.12 21.84 6.42
CA ALA A 35 6.89 21.09 6.24
C ALA A 35 6.71 20.70 4.77
N VAL A 36 6.18 19.51 4.50
CA VAL A 36 5.83 19.07 3.14
C VAL A 36 4.78 20.02 2.56
N PRO A 37 5.04 20.69 1.42
CA PRO A 37 4.02 21.48 0.75
C PRO A 37 2.83 20.61 0.33
N LEU A 38 1.63 21.18 0.35
CA LEU A 38 0.42 20.50 -0.11
C LEU A 38 0.27 20.69 -1.62
N TYR A 39 0.55 19.63 -2.38
CA TYR A 39 0.41 19.61 -3.83
C TYR A 39 -1.05 19.32 -4.23
N GLN A 40 -1.94 20.27 -3.94
CA GLN A 40 -3.38 20.17 -4.22
C GLN A 40 -3.70 20.49 -5.69
N THR A 41 -3.20 19.66 -6.60
CA THR A 41 -3.42 19.74 -8.04
C THR A 41 -3.86 18.39 -8.61
N ALA A 42 -4.52 18.40 -9.77
CA ALA A 42 -4.87 17.19 -10.50
C ALA A 42 -3.79 16.76 -11.49
N ALA A 43 -3.09 17.71 -12.12
CA ALA A 43 -2.17 17.48 -13.23
C ALA A 43 -0.89 18.31 -13.10
N TYR A 44 0.14 17.90 -13.83
CA TYR A 44 1.47 18.52 -13.83
C TYR A 44 1.86 18.93 -15.25
N ASN A 45 2.51 20.09 -15.37
CA ASN A 45 3.03 20.56 -16.65
C ASN A 45 4.28 19.78 -17.06
N PHE A 46 4.50 19.69 -18.37
CA PHE A 46 5.73 19.19 -18.97
C PHE A 46 6.58 20.37 -19.46
N THR A 47 7.89 20.18 -19.54
CA THR A 47 8.76 21.18 -20.16
C THR A 47 8.52 21.27 -21.67
N ASP A 48 8.26 20.13 -22.31
CA ASP A 48 7.90 20.00 -23.73
C ASP A 48 7.18 18.66 -23.99
N ALA A 49 6.85 18.38 -25.25
CA ALA A 49 6.19 17.14 -25.65
C ALA A 49 7.05 15.88 -25.42
N ALA A 50 8.39 16.00 -25.53
CA ALA A 50 9.31 14.88 -25.34
C ALA A 50 9.42 14.50 -23.85
N ASP A 51 9.41 15.50 -22.94
CA ASP A 51 9.34 15.29 -21.50
C ASP A 51 8.05 14.56 -21.10
N GLY A 52 6.91 14.98 -21.66
CA GLY A 52 5.62 14.31 -21.46
C GLY A 52 5.68 12.85 -21.90
N ALA A 53 6.13 12.59 -23.13
CA ALA A 53 6.27 11.22 -23.65
C ALA A 53 7.17 10.34 -22.78
N SER A 54 8.30 10.89 -22.31
CA SER A 54 9.27 10.15 -21.49
C SER A 54 8.70 9.76 -20.12
N LYS A 55 7.91 10.65 -19.49
CA LYS A 55 7.23 10.40 -18.21
C LYS A 55 6.09 9.39 -18.34
N PHE A 56 5.28 9.47 -19.39
CA PHE A 56 4.23 8.47 -19.66
C PHE A 56 4.80 7.07 -19.99
N ALA A 57 5.98 7.02 -20.60
CA ALA A 57 6.70 5.77 -20.88
C ALA A 57 7.47 5.21 -19.67
N TRP A 58 7.41 5.87 -18.50
CA TRP A 58 8.17 5.52 -17.29
C TRP A 58 9.69 5.43 -17.50
N SER A 59 10.20 6.15 -18.50
CA SER A 59 11.63 6.24 -18.80
C SER A 59 12.33 7.41 -18.10
N LYS A 60 11.53 8.29 -17.48
CA LYS A 60 11.96 9.43 -16.69
C LYS A 60 11.01 9.61 -15.51
N ASP A 61 11.59 9.78 -14.33
CA ASP A 61 10.81 10.05 -13.12
C ASP A 61 10.08 11.40 -13.22
N GLY A 62 8.89 11.44 -12.64
CA GLY A 62 8.13 12.66 -12.50
C GLY A 62 6.64 12.41 -12.38
N TYR A 63 5.93 13.50 -12.08
CA TYR A 63 4.49 13.48 -11.93
C TYR A 63 3.81 13.88 -13.23
N VAL A 64 2.68 13.23 -13.51
CA VAL A 64 1.86 13.45 -14.69
C VAL A 64 0.44 13.80 -14.29
N TYR A 65 -0.16 12.97 -13.44
CA TYR A 65 -1.52 13.14 -12.94
C TYR A 65 -1.65 12.55 -11.52
N THR A 66 -2.32 13.27 -10.62
CA THR A 66 -2.41 12.94 -9.18
C THR A 66 -3.04 11.57 -8.90
N ARG A 67 -3.90 11.06 -9.78
CA ARG A 67 -4.43 9.69 -9.69
C ARG A 67 -3.35 8.61 -9.81
N MET A 68 -2.22 8.90 -10.45
CA MET A 68 -1.08 7.97 -10.63
C MET A 68 0.06 8.25 -9.65
N GLY A 69 0.23 9.51 -9.23
CA GLY A 69 1.25 9.89 -8.25
C GLY A 69 1.16 11.38 -7.91
N ASN A 70 1.50 11.73 -6.67
CA ASN A 70 1.44 13.10 -6.16
C ASN A 70 2.56 13.30 -5.13
N PRO A 71 3.34 14.40 -5.15
CA PRO A 71 4.47 14.58 -4.24
C PRO A 71 4.11 14.52 -2.76
N THR A 72 2.95 15.04 -2.36
CA THR A 72 2.47 14.94 -0.98
C THR A 72 2.19 13.48 -0.61
N ASN A 73 1.54 12.72 -1.49
CA ASN A 73 1.26 11.30 -1.26
C ASN A 73 2.54 10.46 -1.26
N SER A 74 3.50 10.75 -2.15
CA SER A 74 4.75 10.00 -2.25
C SER A 74 5.61 10.08 -0.98
N VAL A 75 5.55 11.19 -0.24
CA VAL A 75 6.17 11.27 1.09
C VAL A 75 5.49 10.29 2.06
N PHE A 76 4.15 10.25 2.09
CA PHE A 76 3.39 9.31 2.92
C PHE A 76 3.69 7.85 2.54
N GLU A 77 3.65 7.52 1.25
CA GLU A 77 3.94 6.19 0.72
C GLU A 77 5.36 5.74 1.08
N THR A 78 6.36 6.58 0.83
CA THR A 78 7.76 6.28 1.19
C THR A 78 7.91 6.09 2.69
N ARG A 79 7.28 6.93 3.51
CA ARG A 79 7.34 6.81 4.97
C ARG A 79 6.72 5.51 5.46
N MET A 80 5.55 5.13 4.93
CA MET A 80 4.91 3.86 5.30
C MET A 80 5.76 2.67 4.88
N ALA A 81 6.36 2.70 3.69
CA ALA A 81 7.29 1.66 3.24
C ALA A 81 8.48 1.52 4.19
N MET A 82 9.08 2.64 4.61
CA MET A 82 10.19 2.63 5.59
C MET A 82 9.78 2.09 6.96
N LEU A 83 8.58 2.45 7.45
CA LEU A 83 8.10 2.02 8.77
C LEU A 83 7.75 0.52 8.82
N GLU A 84 7.19 -0.02 7.73
CA GLU A 84 6.80 -1.43 7.61
C GLU A 84 7.93 -2.32 7.04
N GLY A 85 9.06 -1.74 6.62
CA GLY A 85 10.16 -2.48 5.99
C GLY A 85 9.83 -3.00 4.58
N GLY A 86 8.83 -2.42 3.92
CA GLY A 86 8.41 -2.79 2.56
C GLY A 86 9.27 -2.14 1.48
N VAL A 87 9.31 -2.75 0.28
CA VAL A 87 10.03 -2.20 -0.89
C VAL A 87 9.33 -0.98 -1.53
N GLY A 88 8.08 -0.73 -1.15
CA GLY A 88 7.26 0.39 -1.63
C GLY A 88 5.87 0.36 -0.99
N ALA A 89 5.10 1.44 -1.15
CA ALA A 89 3.72 1.54 -0.69
C ALA A 89 2.88 2.37 -1.67
N VAL A 90 1.56 2.22 -1.59
CA VAL A 90 0.59 2.96 -2.41
C VAL A 90 -0.52 3.48 -1.51
N ALA A 91 -0.80 4.78 -1.59
CA ALA A 91 -1.91 5.40 -0.87
C ALA A 91 -3.25 5.08 -1.56
N ALA A 92 -4.23 4.64 -0.79
CA ALA A 92 -5.59 4.37 -1.27
C ALA A 92 -6.60 5.32 -0.62
N ALA A 93 -7.76 5.48 -1.26
CA ALA A 93 -8.83 6.34 -0.75
C ALA A 93 -9.48 5.83 0.56
N SER A 94 -9.36 4.53 0.86
CA SER A 94 -9.84 3.91 2.09
C SER A 94 -9.16 2.56 2.32
N GLY A 95 -9.32 1.98 3.53
CA GLY A 95 -8.83 0.62 3.81
C GLY A 95 -9.48 -0.45 2.90
N HIS A 96 -10.78 -0.33 2.61
CA HIS A 96 -11.45 -1.23 1.67
C HIS A 96 -10.95 -1.10 0.23
N ALA A 97 -10.53 0.10 -0.18
CA ALA A 97 -9.89 0.29 -1.48
C ALA A 97 -8.49 -0.34 -1.50
N ALA A 98 -7.71 -0.18 -0.44
CA ALA A 98 -6.37 -0.78 -0.33
C ALA A 98 -6.42 -2.31 -0.44
N GLN A 99 -7.27 -2.98 0.35
CA GLN A 99 -7.40 -4.44 0.31
C GLN A 99 -7.98 -4.94 -1.02
N PHE A 100 -8.92 -4.19 -1.61
CA PHE A 100 -9.45 -4.54 -2.94
C PHE A 100 -8.37 -4.45 -4.01
N MET A 101 -7.62 -3.34 -4.06
CA MET A 101 -6.49 -3.17 -4.98
C MET A 101 -5.49 -4.32 -4.84
N ALA A 102 -5.10 -4.66 -3.61
CA ALA A 102 -4.17 -5.76 -3.35
C ALA A 102 -4.72 -7.12 -3.85
N LEU A 103 -5.97 -7.45 -3.52
CA LEU A 103 -6.58 -8.72 -3.93
C LEU A 103 -6.76 -8.82 -5.44
N THR A 104 -7.24 -7.77 -6.11
CA THR A 104 -7.43 -7.78 -7.57
C THR A 104 -6.13 -7.70 -8.36
N ASN A 105 -5.03 -7.31 -7.73
CA ASN A 105 -3.71 -7.38 -8.34
C ASN A 105 -3.15 -8.82 -8.32
N CYS A 106 -3.60 -9.65 -7.38
CA CYS A 106 -3.17 -11.05 -7.25
C CYS A 106 -4.16 -12.05 -7.87
N CYS A 107 -5.45 -11.71 -7.95
CA CYS A 107 -6.54 -12.61 -8.34
C CYS A 107 -7.26 -12.15 -9.61
N GLU A 108 -7.48 -13.11 -10.51
CA GLU A 108 -8.29 -12.96 -11.72
C GLU A 108 -9.64 -13.70 -11.59
N PRO A 109 -10.62 -13.41 -12.47
CA PRO A 109 -11.87 -14.19 -12.55
C PRO A 109 -11.62 -15.70 -12.65
N GLY A 110 -12.23 -16.47 -11.75
CA GLY A 110 -12.07 -17.93 -11.63
C GLY A 110 -11.02 -18.36 -10.60
N GLN A 111 -10.24 -17.42 -10.05
CA GLN A 111 -9.27 -17.68 -9.00
C GLN A 111 -9.86 -17.44 -7.60
N ASN A 112 -9.14 -17.89 -6.57
CA ASN A 112 -9.58 -17.73 -5.19
C ASN A 112 -8.45 -17.25 -4.26
N PHE A 113 -8.85 -16.84 -3.07
CA PHE A 113 -7.95 -16.60 -1.93
C PHE A 113 -8.52 -17.24 -0.67
N VAL A 114 -7.63 -17.59 0.26
CA VAL A 114 -8.01 -18.18 1.56
C VAL A 114 -8.10 -17.06 2.60
N SER A 115 -9.14 -17.07 3.42
CA SER A 115 -9.28 -16.12 4.53
C SER A 115 -9.96 -16.75 5.72
N THR A 116 -9.57 -16.34 6.93
CA THR A 116 -10.38 -16.64 8.12
C THR A 116 -11.68 -15.85 8.07
N SER A 117 -12.71 -16.32 8.77
CA SER A 117 -13.97 -15.57 8.95
C SER A 117 -13.91 -14.50 10.06
N TRP A 118 -12.79 -14.41 10.79
CA TRP A 118 -12.61 -13.50 11.91
C TRP A 118 -12.02 -12.18 11.42
N LEU A 119 -12.84 -11.41 10.72
CA LEU A 119 -12.44 -10.17 10.07
C LEU A 119 -13.34 -9.02 10.53
N TYR A 120 -12.88 -7.80 10.28
CA TYR A 120 -13.76 -6.65 10.26
C TYR A 120 -15.02 -6.93 9.40
N GLY A 121 -16.21 -6.63 9.94
CA GLY A 121 -17.47 -6.99 9.30
C GLY A 121 -17.65 -6.45 7.88
N GLY A 122 -17.10 -5.27 7.60
CA GLY A 122 -17.09 -4.70 6.25
C GLY A 122 -16.21 -5.49 5.28
N THR A 123 -15.05 -5.99 5.74
CA THR A 123 -14.14 -6.85 4.98
C THR A 123 -14.79 -8.20 4.69
N TYR A 124 -15.38 -8.82 5.72
CA TYR A 124 -16.15 -10.05 5.54
C TYR A 124 -17.26 -9.90 4.49
N ASN A 125 -18.03 -8.80 4.56
CA ASN A 125 -19.07 -8.53 3.57
C ASN A 125 -18.50 -8.26 2.17
N GLN A 126 -17.36 -7.54 2.07
CA GLN A 126 -16.70 -7.29 0.79
C GLN A 126 -16.30 -8.61 0.11
N PHE A 127 -15.68 -9.52 0.85
CA PHE A 127 -15.25 -10.82 0.34
C PHE A 127 -16.43 -11.72 -0.01
N ARG A 128 -17.43 -11.81 0.88
CA ARG A 128 -18.59 -12.69 0.68
C ARG A 128 -19.51 -12.26 -0.45
N VAL A 129 -19.72 -10.95 -0.62
CA VAL A 129 -20.78 -10.40 -1.49
C VAL A 129 -20.20 -9.73 -2.73
N TYR A 130 -19.20 -8.86 -2.58
CA TYR A 130 -18.72 -8.05 -3.71
C TYR A 130 -17.69 -8.79 -4.56
N MET A 131 -16.74 -9.52 -3.95
CA MET A 131 -15.72 -10.26 -4.72
C MET A 131 -16.33 -11.30 -5.68
N LYS A 132 -17.44 -11.94 -5.26
CA LYS A 132 -18.20 -12.86 -6.13
C LYS A 132 -18.70 -12.21 -7.42
N LYS A 133 -19.02 -10.91 -7.41
CA LYS A 133 -19.44 -10.17 -8.62
C LYS A 133 -18.29 -10.01 -9.61
N PHE A 134 -17.05 -10.05 -9.14
CA PHE A 134 -15.84 -10.08 -9.96
C PHE A 134 -15.39 -11.51 -10.30
N LYS A 135 -16.17 -12.52 -9.92
CA LYS A 135 -15.84 -13.95 -10.07
C LYS A 135 -14.53 -14.35 -9.37
N ILE A 136 -14.21 -13.68 -8.27
CA ILE A 136 -13.11 -14.05 -7.38
C ILE A 136 -13.75 -14.64 -6.12
N ASP A 137 -13.44 -15.91 -5.84
CA ASP A 137 -14.01 -16.61 -4.70
C ASP A 137 -13.11 -16.52 -3.46
N VAL A 138 -13.72 -16.60 -2.29
CA VAL A 138 -13.03 -16.70 -1.00
C VAL A 138 -13.28 -18.07 -0.41
N LYS A 139 -12.21 -18.75 -0.02
CA LYS A 139 -12.26 -19.98 0.76
C LYS A 139 -12.16 -19.64 2.24
N TRP A 140 -13.23 -19.91 2.96
CA TRP A 140 -13.32 -19.58 4.38
C TRP A 140 -12.72 -20.68 5.25
N VAL A 141 -11.85 -20.28 6.17
CA VAL A 141 -11.34 -21.12 7.25
C VAL A 141 -11.91 -20.64 8.58
N VAL A 142 -12.28 -21.60 9.45
CA VAL A 142 -12.74 -21.34 10.81
C VAL A 142 -11.62 -21.73 11.76
N GLY A 143 -10.81 -20.75 12.18
CA GLY A 143 -9.60 -20.98 12.94
C GLY A 143 -8.49 -20.04 12.46
N ASN A 144 -7.30 -20.19 13.06
CA ASN A 144 -6.08 -19.48 12.69
C ASN A 144 -4.85 -20.39 12.68
N GLU A 145 -5.05 -21.71 12.71
CA GLU A 145 -3.96 -22.67 12.64
C GLU A 145 -3.44 -22.75 11.19
N PRO A 146 -2.11 -22.70 10.96
CA PRO A 146 -1.54 -22.78 9.62
C PRO A 146 -1.97 -24.03 8.82
N ALA A 147 -2.20 -25.16 9.51
CA ALA A 147 -2.65 -26.40 8.87
C ALA A 147 -4.06 -26.30 8.25
N ASP A 148 -4.96 -25.53 8.88
CA ASP A 148 -6.31 -25.34 8.35
C ASP A 148 -6.30 -24.44 7.11
N ILE A 149 -5.39 -23.47 7.08
CA ILE A 149 -5.15 -22.61 5.91
C ILE A 149 -4.56 -23.43 4.77
N ASP A 150 -3.52 -24.24 5.04
CA ASP A 150 -2.85 -25.11 4.06
C ASP A 150 -3.84 -26.07 3.39
N ALA A 151 -4.70 -26.72 4.19
CA ALA A 151 -5.73 -27.63 3.68
C ALA A 151 -6.77 -26.96 2.75
N ALA A 152 -6.93 -25.63 2.82
CA ALA A 152 -7.84 -24.88 1.97
C ALA A 152 -7.19 -24.42 0.65
N ILE A 153 -5.85 -24.45 0.53
CA ILE A 153 -5.14 -24.01 -0.67
C ILE A 153 -5.36 -25.02 -1.81
N ASP A 154 -5.63 -24.51 -3.02
CA ASP A 154 -5.67 -25.30 -4.26
C ASP A 154 -4.86 -24.64 -5.37
N GLU A 155 -4.90 -25.22 -6.59
CA GLU A 155 -4.18 -24.71 -7.76
C GLU A 155 -4.64 -23.30 -8.21
N ASN A 156 -5.83 -22.86 -7.77
CA ASN A 156 -6.42 -21.58 -8.11
C ASN A 156 -6.26 -20.53 -7.00
N THR A 157 -5.71 -20.90 -5.84
CA THR A 157 -5.43 -19.98 -4.73
C THR A 157 -4.27 -19.04 -5.10
N ARG A 158 -4.40 -17.74 -4.79
CA ARG A 158 -3.37 -16.72 -5.10
C ARG A 158 -2.80 -16.01 -3.90
N CYS A 159 -3.54 -15.95 -2.80
CA CYS A 159 -3.06 -15.38 -1.56
C CYS A 159 -3.86 -15.89 -0.35
N VAL A 160 -3.33 -15.58 0.83
CA VAL A 160 -3.97 -15.76 2.13
C VAL A 160 -4.20 -14.36 2.72
N TYR A 161 -5.40 -14.11 3.27
CA TYR A 161 -5.74 -12.88 3.95
C TYR A 161 -6.05 -13.15 5.42
N ILE A 162 -5.40 -12.41 6.32
CA ILE A 162 -5.57 -12.53 7.78
C ILE A 162 -5.56 -11.14 8.44
N GLU A 163 -6.20 -11.03 9.60
CA GLU A 163 -6.13 -9.87 10.50
C GLU A 163 -5.56 -10.32 11.85
N THR A 164 -4.65 -9.52 12.42
CA THR A 164 -4.12 -9.70 13.78
C THR A 164 -4.00 -8.32 14.44
N ILE A 165 -4.51 -8.08 15.64
CA ILE A 165 -5.41 -8.88 16.48
C ILE A 165 -6.82 -8.84 15.86
N SER A 166 -7.43 -10.00 15.63
CA SER A 166 -8.68 -10.06 14.86
C SER A 166 -9.91 -9.55 15.64
N ASN A 167 -10.92 -9.05 14.92
CA ASN A 167 -12.21 -8.65 15.50
C ASN A 167 -13.31 -9.64 15.03
N PRO A 168 -14.19 -10.18 15.90
CA PRO A 168 -14.30 -9.97 17.36
C PRO A 168 -13.57 -11.01 18.22
N LYS A 169 -12.83 -11.93 17.60
CA LYS A 169 -12.26 -13.09 18.31
C LYS A 169 -10.95 -12.84 19.03
N HIS A 170 -10.31 -11.69 18.80
CA HIS A 170 -8.98 -11.35 19.31
C HIS A 170 -7.95 -12.42 18.97
N SER A 171 -8.08 -13.01 17.78
CA SER A 171 -7.16 -14.04 17.33
C SER A 171 -5.82 -13.43 16.93
N VAL A 172 -4.75 -14.18 17.20
CA VAL A 172 -3.37 -13.84 16.86
C VAL A 172 -2.83 -15.01 16.03
N PRO A 173 -3.03 -15.00 14.69
CA PRO A 173 -2.39 -15.97 13.81
C PRO A 173 -0.86 -15.89 13.91
N ASP A 174 -0.20 -17.03 13.71
CA ASP A 174 1.25 -17.11 13.51
C ASP A 174 1.56 -16.64 12.08
N ILE A 175 2.42 -15.62 11.93
CA ILE A 175 2.73 -14.92 10.65
C ILE A 175 4.07 -15.38 10.10
#